data_AF-A0A9X3PPV1-F1
#
_entry.id   AF-A0A9X3PPV1-F1
#
_cell.length_a   1.000
_cell.length_b   1.000
_cell.length_c   1.000
_cell.angle_alpha   90.00
_cell.angle_beta   90.00
_cell.angle_gamma   90.00
#
_symmetry.space_group_name_H-M   'P 1'
#
loop_
_entity.id
_entity.type
_entity.pdbx_description
1 polymer ?
#
loop_
_entity_poly.entity_id
_entity_poly.type
_entity_poly.pdbx_seq_one_letter_code
_entity_poly.pdbx_strand_id
1 'polypeptide(L)'
;MKYVLAAIAGVWMADGLALLVVPRQVITRVREVLAVAPSMVRWELLAVGLGAILLIETEGFRYQPLWLVAGSAMVIKGLFLVLGPERWRHLLLEWCLQREDLDYRFWGLGLCALALLLLKALGWLGNH
;
A
#
# COMPACT_ATOMS: atom_id res chain seq x y z
N MET A 1 -5.91 19.41 1.43
CA MET A 1 -5.78 17.97 1.10
C MET A 1 -5.25 17.10 2.25
N LYS A 2 -4.99 17.66 3.45
CA LYS A 2 -4.60 16.90 4.66
C LYS A 2 -5.52 15.73 5.01
N TYR A 3 -6.83 15.86 4.79
CA TYR A 3 -7.80 14.78 5.02
C TYR A 3 -7.60 13.58 4.09
N VAL A 4 -7.15 13.80 2.85
CA VAL A 4 -6.87 12.71 1.90
C VAL A 4 -5.62 11.95 2.33
N LEU A 5 -4.57 12.66 2.76
CA LEU A 5 -3.37 12.03 3.33
C LEU A 5 -3.68 11.29 4.64
N ALA A 6 -4.55 11.83 5.49
CA ALA A 6 -5.02 11.14 6.69
C ALA A 6 -5.83 9.88 6.35
N ALA A 7 -6.64 9.92 5.29
CA ALA A 7 -7.35 8.75 4.79
C ALA A 7 -6.37 7.69 4.25
N ILE A 8 -5.33 8.09 3.50
CA ILE A 8 -4.26 7.18 3.04
C ILE A 8 -3.56 6.54 4.25
N ALA A 9 -3.22 7.33 5.27
CA ALA A 9 -2.64 6.79 6.50
C ALA A 9 -3.57 5.79 7.19
N GLY A 10 -4.87 6.09 7.25
CA GLY A 10 -5.88 5.17 7.81
C GLY A 10 -5.96 3.85 7.05
N VAL A 11 -5.93 3.89 5.71
CA VAL A 11 -5.90 2.69 4.87
C VAL A 11 -4.63 1.88 5.12
N TRP A 12 -3.46 2.52 5.12
CA TRP A 12 -2.20 1.83 5.43
C TRP A 12 -2.17 1.24 6.83
N MET A 13 -2.77 1.91 7.82
CA MET A 13 -2.88 1.40 9.18
C MET A 13 -3.78 0.16 9.24
N ALA A 14 -4.93 0.19 8.55
CA ALA A 14 -5.86 -0.93 8.48
C ALA A 14 -5.22 -2.14 7.77
N ASP A 15 -4.58 -1.92 6.63
CA ASP A 15 -3.88 -2.95 5.87
C ASP A 15 -2.71 -3.53 6.66
N GLY A 16 -1.93 -2.66 7.31
CA GLY A 16 -0.82 -3.06 8.17
C GLY A 16 -1.27 -3.91 9.35
N LEU A 17 -2.34 -3.50 10.03
CA LEU A 17 -2.91 -4.26 11.15
C LEU A 17 -3.49 -5.60 10.69
N ALA A 18 -4.17 -5.65 9.54
CA ALA A 18 -4.71 -6.88 8.97
C ALA A 18 -3.59 -7.90 8.68
N LEU A 19 -2.45 -7.45 8.13
CA LEU A 19 -1.28 -8.28 7.88
C LEU A 19 -0.57 -8.74 9.15
N LEU A 20 -0.67 -7.98 10.25
CA LEU A 20 -0.10 -8.37 11.54
C LEU A 20 -0.96 -9.42 12.25
N VAL A 21 -2.26 -9.17 12.33
CA VAL A 21 -3.20 -9.96 13.13
C VAL A 21 -3.59 -11.23 12.38
N VAL A 22 -3.90 -11.13 11.09
CA VAL A 22 -4.45 -12.26 10.32
C VAL A 22 -3.83 -12.40 8.92
N PRO A 23 -2.49 -12.51 8.80
CA PRO A 23 -1.81 -12.55 7.50
C PRO A 23 -2.36 -13.64 6.58
N ARG A 24 -2.56 -14.85 7.11
CA ARG A 24 -3.05 -16.01 6.35
C ARG A 24 -4.42 -15.76 5.74
N GLN A 25 -5.38 -15.24 6.51
CA GLN A 25 -6.73 -15.01 5.98
C GLN A 25 -6.73 -13.91 4.92
N VAL A 26 -5.93 -12.86 5.10
CA VAL A 26 -5.78 -11.79 4.11
C VAL A 26 -5.23 -12.36 2.80
N ILE A 27 -4.18 -13.17 2.85
CA ILE A 27 -3.56 -13.81 1.67
C ILE A 27 -4.53 -14.76 0.98
N THR A 28 -5.25 -15.58 1.74
CA THR A 28 -6.26 -16.50 1.18
C THR A 28 -7.39 -15.74 0.48
N ARG A 29 -7.90 -14.66 1.09
CA ARG A 29 -8.92 -13.81 0.48
C ARG A 29 -8.42 -13.10 -0.77
N VAL A 30 -7.19 -12.59 -0.74
CA VAL A 30 -6.55 -12.00 -1.93
C VAL A 30 -6.48 -13.03 -3.05
N ARG A 31 -6.03 -14.26 -2.76
CA ARG A 31 -5.98 -15.35 -3.74
C ARG A 31 -7.36 -15.71 -4.31
N GLU A 32 -8.38 -15.79 -3.46
CA GLU A 32 -9.77 -16.06 -3.89
C GLU A 32 -10.31 -14.95 -4.81
N VAL A 33 -10.13 -13.68 -4.42
CA VAL A 33 -10.61 -12.54 -5.22
C VAL A 33 -9.89 -12.47 -6.56
N LEU A 34 -8.58 -12.74 -6.58
CA LEU A 34 -7.79 -12.80 -7.80
C LEU A 34 -8.19 -13.94 -8.74
N ALA A 35 -8.62 -15.07 -8.20
CA ALA A 35 -9.13 -16.19 -9.00
C ALA A 35 -10.48 -15.88 -9.65
N VAL A 36 -11.30 -15.02 -9.04
CA VAL A 36 -12.66 -14.70 -9.49
C VAL A 36 -12.72 -13.47 -10.39
N ALA A 37 -11.87 -12.46 -10.15
CA ALA A 37 -11.93 -11.19 -10.89
C ALA A 37 -10.51 -10.63 -11.14
N PRO A 38 -9.79 -11.10 -12.16
CA PRO A 38 -8.47 -10.57 -12.53
C PRO A 38 -8.51 -9.11 -13.02
N SER A 39 -9.69 -8.60 -13.37
CA SER A 39 -9.94 -7.20 -13.76
C SER A 39 -10.12 -6.28 -12.55
N MET A 40 -9.11 -6.19 -11.68
CA MET A 40 -9.02 -5.24 -10.56
C MET A 40 -8.73 -3.79 -11.00
N VAL A 41 -8.93 -3.45 -12.28
CA VAL A 41 -8.52 -2.18 -12.91
C VAL A 41 -8.97 -0.94 -12.14
N ARG A 42 -10.17 -0.95 -11.55
CA ARG A 42 -10.70 0.20 -10.75
C ARG A 42 -9.90 0.45 -9.47
N TRP A 43 -9.47 -0.59 -8.78
CA TRP A 43 -8.71 -0.46 -7.53
C TRP A 43 -7.26 -0.07 -7.79
N GLU A 44 -6.69 -0.53 -8.90
CA GLU A 44 -5.33 -0.16 -9.31
C GLU A 44 -5.24 1.30 -9.74
N LEU A 45 -6.23 1.82 -10.49
CA LEU A 45 -6.29 3.24 -10.83
C LEU A 45 -6.42 4.12 -9.58
N LEU A 46 -7.17 3.67 -8.57
CA LEU A 46 -7.23 4.34 -7.28
C LEU A 46 -5.85 4.32 -6.58
N ALA A 47 -5.13 3.20 -6.61
CA ALA A 47 -3.79 3.12 -6.03
C ALA A 47 -2.78 4.06 -6.74
N VAL A 48 -2.82 4.13 -8.07
CA VAL A 48 -2.01 5.09 -8.85
C VAL A 48 -2.35 6.53 -8.48
N GLY A 49 -3.64 6.86 -8.43
CA GLY A 49 -4.11 8.20 -8.06
C GLY A 49 -3.68 8.60 -6.64
N LEU A 50 -3.86 7.71 -5.67
CA LEU A 50 -3.43 7.94 -4.28
C LEU A 50 -1.91 8.07 -4.17
N GLY A 51 -1.14 7.27 -4.92
CA GLY A 51 0.32 7.37 -4.98
C GLY A 51 0.80 8.69 -5.57
N ALA A 52 0.16 9.18 -6.64
CA ALA A 52 0.46 10.48 -7.23
C ALA A 52 0.13 11.64 -6.28
N ILE A 53 -1.02 11.58 -5.61
CA ILE A 53 -1.41 12.56 -4.57
C ILE A 53 -0.38 12.56 -3.44
N LEU A 54 0.06 11.38 -2.99
CA LEU A 54 1.09 11.26 -1.96
C LEU A 54 2.40 11.96 -2.39
N LEU A 55 2.85 11.75 -3.63
CA LEU A 55 4.08 12.34 -4.15
C LEU A 55 4.02 13.87 -4.24
N ILE A 56 2.88 14.42 -4.67
CA ILE A 56 2.69 15.87 -4.80
C ILE A 56 2.53 16.53 -3.44
N GLU A 57 1.73 15.94 -2.54
CA GLU A 57 1.35 16.58 -1.28
C GLU A 57 2.40 16.41 -0.16
N THR A 58 3.35 15.48 -0.31
CA THR A 58 4.45 15.30 0.65
C THR A 58 5.71 16.09 0.30
N GLU A 59 5.67 16.91 -0.74
CA GLU A 59 6.76 17.81 -1.11
C GLU A 59 6.99 18.84 0.02
N GLY A 60 8.17 18.79 0.66
CA GLY A 60 8.49 19.61 1.83
C GLY A 60 8.22 18.96 3.20
N PHE A 61 7.70 17.73 3.26
CA PHE A 61 7.59 16.98 4.52
C PHE A 61 8.93 16.39 4.97
N ARG A 62 9.11 16.28 6.30
CA ARG A 62 10.26 15.57 6.89
C ARG A 62 10.23 14.11 6.41
N TYR A 63 11.40 13.57 6.06
CA TYR A 63 11.57 12.24 5.43
C TYR A 63 11.08 12.12 3.97
N GLN A 64 11.21 13.19 3.17
CA GLN A 64 10.91 13.22 1.73
C GLN A 64 11.37 12.00 0.90
N PRO A 65 12.60 11.44 1.03
CA PRO A 65 12.99 10.26 0.25
C PRO A 65 12.12 9.03 0.54
N LEU A 66 11.61 8.89 1.76
CA LEU A 66 10.74 7.77 2.14
C LEU A 66 9.34 7.92 1.53
N TRP A 67 8.81 9.15 1.45
CA TRP A 67 7.56 9.43 0.74
C TRP A 67 7.68 9.24 -0.77
N LEU A 68 8.82 9.63 -1.35
CA LEU A 68 9.14 9.36 -2.76
C LEU A 68 9.16 7.86 -3.04
N VAL A 69 9.83 7.07 -2.22
CA VAL A 69 9.88 5.61 -2.37
C VAL A 69 8.49 4.99 -2.19
N ALA A 70 7.74 5.40 -1.17
CA ALA A 70 6.40 4.85 -0.93
C ALA A 70 5.41 5.20 -2.06
N GLY A 71 5.38 6.47 -2.48
CA GLY A 71 4.51 6.94 -3.55
C GLY A 71 4.89 6.35 -4.91
N SER A 72 6.19 6.29 -5.23
CA SER A 72 6.65 5.63 -6.45
C SER A 72 6.35 4.13 -6.44
N ALA A 73 6.49 3.43 -5.31
CA ALA A 73 6.11 2.03 -5.21
C ALA A 73 4.60 1.81 -5.46
N MET A 74 3.72 2.68 -4.93
CA MET A 74 2.28 2.62 -5.21
C MET A 74 1.96 2.86 -6.69
N VAL A 75 2.59 3.88 -7.31
CA VAL A 75 2.38 4.20 -8.72
C VAL A 75 2.90 3.09 -9.62
N ILE A 76 4.13 2.61 -9.39
CA ILE A 76 4.75 1.54 -10.17
C ILE A 76 3.92 0.26 -10.05
N LYS A 77 3.51 -0.13 -8.83
CA LYS A 77 2.68 -1.31 -8.61
C LYS A 77 1.34 -1.18 -9.34
N GLY A 78 0.64 -0.07 -9.17
CA GLY A 78 -0.65 0.16 -9.81
C GLY A 78 -0.55 0.21 -11.34
N LEU A 79 0.48 0.87 -11.87
CA LEU A 79 0.73 0.93 -13.32
C LEU A 79 1.11 -0.45 -13.89
N PHE A 80 1.91 -1.21 -13.16
CA PHE A 80 2.27 -2.59 -13.51
C PHE A 80 1.06 -3.52 -13.49
N LEU A 81 0.11 -3.33 -12.58
CA LEU A 81 -1.10 -4.14 -12.53
C LEU A 81 -2.16 -3.72 -13.56
N VAL A 82 -2.14 -2.47 -14.04
CA VAL A 82 -3.01 -1.99 -15.13
C VAL A 82 -2.48 -2.35 -16.52
N LEU A 83 -1.19 -2.10 -16.77
CA LEU A 83 -0.57 -2.23 -18.10
C LEU A 83 0.25 -3.51 -18.27
N GLY A 84 0.55 -4.21 -17.17
CA GLY A 84 1.41 -5.39 -17.19
C GLY A 84 0.76 -6.58 -17.88
N PRO A 85 1.52 -7.37 -18.66
CA PRO A 85 1.01 -8.58 -19.29
C PRO A 85 0.49 -9.55 -18.21
N GLU A 86 -0.66 -10.19 -18.47
CA GLU A 86 -1.32 -11.09 -17.52
C GLU A 86 -0.38 -12.18 -16.97
N ARG A 87 0.51 -12.73 -17.81
CA ARG A 87 1.53 -13.71 -17.40
C ARG A 87 2.47 -13.18 -16.32
N TRP A 88 2.94 -11.94 -16.44
CA TRP A 88 3.86 -11.35 -15.47
C TRP A 88 3.13 -10.95 -14.17
N ARG A 89 1.87 -10.53 -14.28
CA ARG A 89 1.01 -10.29 -13.13
C ARG A 89 0.85 -11.58 -12.32
N HIS A 90 0.48 -12.69 -12.95
CA HIS A 90 0.33 -13.98 -12.27
C HIS A 90 1.62 -14.45 -11.60
N LEU A 91 2.77 -14.32 -12.26
CA LEU A 91 4.08 -14.70 -11.71
C LEU A 91 4.45 -13.88 -10.46
N LEU A 92 4.22 -12.56 -10.50
CA LEU A 92 4.45 -11.68 -9.34
C LEU A 92 3.47 -11.96 -8.21
N LEU A 93 2.22 -12.27 -8.53
CA LEU A 93 1.20 -12.63 -7.55
C LEU A 93 1.54 -13.96 -6.88
N GLU A 94 1.94 -14.98 -7.64
CA GLU A 94 2.41 -16.24 -7.09
C GLU A 94 3.66 -16.04 -6.22
N TRP A 95 4.64 -15.28 -6.70
CA TRP A 95 5.85 -14.96 -5.92
C TRP A 95 5.52 -14.22 -4.62
N CYS A 96 4.59 -13.25 -4.66
CA CYS A 96 4.11 -12.58 -3.46
C CYS A 96 3.42 -13.57 -2.52
N LEU A 97 2.44 -14.33 -3.02
CA LEU A 97 1.59 -15.25 -2.25
C LEU A 97 2.38 -16.42 -1.65
N GLN A 98 3.57 -16.74 -2.17
CA GLN A 98 4.42 -17.82 -1.69
C GLN A 98 5.40 -17.40 -0.59
N ARG A 99 5.44 -16.11 -0.20
CA ARG A 99 6.26 -15.64 0.93
C ARG A 99 5.82 -16.24 2.27
N GLU A 100 6.75 -16.26 3.23
CA GLU A 100 6.47 -16.72 4.58
C GLU A 100 5.59 -15.72 5.35
N ASP A 101 4.79 -16.22 6.30
CA ASP A 101 3.94 -15.40 7.17
C ASP A 101 4.71 -14.27 7.90
N LEU A 102 6.00 -14.51 8.19
CA LEU A 102 6.88 -13.53 8.82
C LEU A 102 7.09 -12.30 7.92
N ASP A 103 7.32 -12.50 6.62
CA ASP A 103 7.53 -11.41 5.67
C ASP A 103 6.31 -10.48 5.64
N TYR A 104 5.10 -11.04 5.61
CA TYR A 104 3.87 -10.25 5.61
C TYR A 104 3.69 -9.43 6.87
N ARG A 105 4.10 -9.96 8.03
CA ARG A 105 4.09 -9.20 9.29
C ARG A 105 5.12 -8.07 9.26
N PHE A 106 6.30 -8.29 8.70
CA PHE A 106 7.28 -7.21 8.51
C PHE A 106 6.74 -6.10 7.58
N TRP A 107 6.07 -6.47 6.49
CA TRP A 107 5.38 -5.51 5.63
C TRP A 107 4.26 -4.78 6.38
N GLY A 108 3.50 -5.49 7.23
CA GLY A 108 2.46 -4.90 8.07
C GLY A 108 3.02 -3.89 9.08
N LEU A 109 4.14 -4.21 9.74
CA LEU A 109 4.86 -3.26 10.61
C LEU A 109 5.32 -2.03 9.83
N GLY A 110 5.85 -2.22 8.61
CA GLY A 110 6.26 -1.13 7.73
C GLY A 110 5.10 -0.20 7.36
N LEU A 111 3.94 -0.77 7.01
CA LEU A 111 2.72 -0.02 6.70
C LEU A 111 2.18 0.75 7.91
N CYS A 112 2.14 0.12 9.09
CA CYS A 112 1.76 0.79 10.33
C CYS A 112 2.72 1.94 10.68
N ALA A 113 4.04 1.73 10.53
CA ALA A 113 5.04 2.77 10.76
C ALA A 113 4.88 3.93 9.77
N LEU A 114 4.64 3.64 8.49
CA LEU A 114 4.37 4.66 7.46
C LEU A 114 3.11 5.46 7.77
N ALA A 115 2.02 4.79 8.19
CA ALA A 115 0.78 5.45 8.59
C ALA A 115 1.01 6.42 9.76
N LEU A 116 1.70 5.98 10.81
CA LEU A 116 2.01 6.80 11.98
C LEU A 116 2.93 7.98 11.61
N LEU A 117 3.94 7.75 10.77
CA LEU A 117 4.82 8.81 10.29
C LEU A 117 4.06 9.84 9.45
N LEU A 118 3.10 9.41 8.64
CA LEU A 118 2.30 10.31 7.81
C LEU A 118 1.37 11.15 8.67
N LEU A 119 0.69 10.54 9.66
CA LEU A 119 -0.13 11.25 10.64
C LEU A 119 0.69 12.22 11.50
N LYS A 120 1.91 11.85 11.86
CA LYS A 120 2.86 12.73 12.57
C LYS A 120 3.31 13.89 11.70
N ALA A 121 3.66 13.64 10.43
CA ALA A 121 4.04 14.68 9.48
C ALA A 121 2.89 15.67 9.19
N LEU A 122 1.65 15.19 9.25
CA LEU A 122 0.44 16.02 9.15
C LEU A 122 0.13 16.85 10.41
N GLY A 123 0.85 16.62 11.52
CA GLY A 123 0.60 17.26 12.82
C GLY A 123 -0.66 16.74 13.53
N TRP A 124 -1.20 15.60 13.10
CA TRP A 124 -2.37 14.97 13.72
C TRP A 124 -1.99 14.04 14.88
N LEU A 125 -0.74 13.54 14.89
CA LEU A 125 -0.22 12.68 15.95
C LEU A 125 0.97 13.36 16.63
N GLY A 126 0.75 13.85 17.85
CA GLY A 126 1.79 14.43 18.71
C GLY A 126 2.09 15.90 18.41
N ASN A 127 1.33 16.79 19.06
CA ASN A 127 1.65 18.22 19.18
C ASN A 127 2.12 18.51 20.62
N HIS A 128 3.09 17.72 21.09
CA HIS A 128 3.79 17.90 22.36
C HIS A 128 5.29 17.76 22.14
#